data_AF-A0A383B5W2-F1
#
_entry.id   AF-A0A383B5W2-F1
#
_cell.length_a   1.000
_cell.length_b   1.000
_cell.length_c   1.000
_cell.angle_alpha   90.00
_cell.angle_beta   90.00
_cell.angle_gamma   90.00
#
_symmetry.space_group_name_H-M   'P 1'
#
loop_
_entity.id
_entity.type
_entity.pdbx_description
1 polymer ?
#
loop_
_entity_poly.entity_id
_entity_poly.type
_entity_poly.pdbx_seq_one_letter_code
_entity_poly.pdbx_strand_id
1 'polypeptide(L)'
;PQTAFYEPMSHLDLVFYYSERRDMQTVSKANFATTYKNIHGDLKRIAYGMAVVELTEKTITDHDPHSELFIVLLNTLNTIDTRAEQLNLVYWYYQIKLLTLLGFKPDLNNRDLTGLVLPDPTKGPNSAQILSFLLSGDLSDTGFQSKLNELSVSPKDRKVISQYINTCLYYHFDGLKELKSLSVLKALVTV
;
A
#
# COMPACT_ATOMS: atom_id res chain seq x y z
N PRO A 1 -12.22 -28.15 -4.01
CA PRO A 1 -11.96 -27.03 -3.07
C PRO A 1 -11.66 -25.73 -3.83
N GLN A 2 -12.70 -25.06 -4.34
CA GLN A 2 -12.59 -23.78 -5.06
C GLN A 2 -12.47 -22.57 -4.10
N THR A 3 -12.67 -22.77 -2.80
CA THR A 3 -12.72 -21.70 -1.79
C THR A 3 -11.39 -20.99 -1.58
N ALA A 4 -10.26 -21.70 -1.71
CA ALA A 4 -8.92 -21.13 -1.48
C ALA A 4 -8.55 -20.03 -2.50
N PHE A 5 -9.14 -20.05 -3.70
CA PHE A 5 -8.90 -18.98 -4.68
C PHE A 5 -9.44 -17.63 -4.21
N TYR A 6 -10.55 -17.62 -3.49
CA TYR A 6 -11.30 -16.41 -3.16
C TYR A 6 -10.96 -15.86 -1.77
N GLU A 7 -9.72 -16.09 -1.34
CA GLU A 7 -9.18 -15.48 -0.12
C GLU A 7 -8.56 -14.10 -0.44
N PRO A 8 -8.59 -13.14 0.50
CA PRO A 8 -7.91 -11.86 0.34
C PRO A 8 -6.44 -12.02 -0.04
N MET A 9 -5.92 -11.09 -0.85
CA MET A 9 -4.56 -11.11 -1.38
C MET A 9 -4.27 -12.26 -2.38
N SER A 10 -5.24 -13.05 -2.79
CA SER A 10 -5.03 -14.03 -3.88
C SER A 10 -4.85 -13.33 -5.22
N HIS A 11 -3.72 -13.58 -5.90
CA HIS A 11 -3.48 -13.11 -7.27
C HIS A 11 -3.94 -14.18 -8.27
N LEU A 12 -5.00 -13.88 -9.03
CA LEU A 12 -5.70 -14.86 -9.86
C LEU A 12 -5.73 -14.46 -11.34
N ASP A 13 -5.60 -15.47 -12.21
CA ASP A 13 -6.07 -15.40 -13.60
C ASP A 13 -7.54 -15.84 -13.62
N LEU A 14 -8.42 -14.95 -14.08
CA LEU A 14 -9.86 -15.18 -14.11
C LEU A 14 -10.40 -15.22 -15.54
N VAL A 15 -11.26 -16.19 -15.82
CA VAL A 15 -12.16 -16.16 -16.98
C VAL A 15 -13.56 -15.92 -16.42
N PHE A 16 -14.24 -14.88 -16.90
CA PHE A 16 -15.58 -14.51 -16.41
C PHE A 16 -16.49 -14.05 -17.55
N TYR A 17 -17.80 -14.18 -17.33
CA TYR A 17 -18.82 -13.67 -18.23
C TYR A 17 -19.14 -12.22 -17.85
N TYR A 18 -18.81 -11.30 -18.75
CA TYR A 18 -19.08 -9.88 -18.56
C TYR A 18 -20.45 -9.47 -19.13
N SER A 19 -21.16 -8.61 -18.41
CA SER A 19 -22.34 -7.89 -18.89
C SER A 19 -22.44 -6.54 -18.20
N GLU A 20 -22.55 -5.47 -18.98
CA GLU A 20 -22.72 -4.09 -18.48
C GLU A 20 -23.99 -3.90 -17.64
N ARG A 21 -24.99 -4.78 -17.76
CA ARG A 21 -26.26 -4.68 -17.03
C ARG A 21 -26.23 -5.36 -15.66
N ARG A 22 -25.12 -5.97 -15.27
CA ARG A 22 -24.98 -6.70 -14.02
C ARG A 22 -23.88 -6.07 -13.18
N ASP A 23 -24.20 -5.78 -11.93
CA ASP A 23 -23.19 -5.34 -10.96
C ASP A 23 -22.24 -6.50 -10.59
N MET A 24 -22.77 -7.73 -10.57
CA MET A 24 -21.99 -8.94 -10.25
C MET A 24 -21.80 -9.82 -11.49
N GLN A 25 -20.54 -10.07 -11.83
CA GLN A 25 -20.14 -10.93 -12.95
C GLN A 25 -19.96 -12.38 -12.48
N THR A 26 -20.08 -13.33 -13.41
CA THR A 26 -19.94 -14.76 -13.10
C THR A 26 -18.56 -15.28 -13.53
N VAL A 27 -17.75 -15.72 -12.56
CA VAL A 27 -16.46 -16.38 -12.80
C VAL A 27 -16.70 -17.81 -13.30
N SER A 28 -16.11 -18.18 -14.42
CA SER A 28 -16.19 -19.52 -15.00
C SER A 28 -14.94 -20.36 -14.74
N LYS A 29 -13.77 -19.71 -14.67
CA LYS A 29 -12.49 -20.34 -14.31
C LYS A 29 -11.65 -19.39 -13.47
N ALA A 30 -10.92 -19.94 -12.53
CA ALA A 30 -9.92 -19.24 -11.73
C ALA A 30 -8.68 -20.12 -11.61
N ASN A 31 -7.51 -19.52 -11.78
CA ASN A 31 -6.21 -20.13 -11.47
C ASN A 31 -5.39 -19.14 -10.65
N PHE A 32 -4.50 -19.63 -9.80
CA PHE A 32 -3.52 -18.74 -9.18
C PHE A 32 -2.53 -18.27 -10.25
N ALA A 33 -2.45 -16.96 -10.44
CA ALA A 33 -1.40 -16.32 -11.22
C ALA A 33 -0.10 -16.24 -10.39
N THR A 34 -0.23 -16.05 -9.07
CA THR A 34 0.89 -16.10 -8.12
C THR A 34 0.42 -16.62 -6.77
N THR A 35 1.30 -17.32 -6.06
CA THR A 35 1.05 -17.75 -4.68
C THR A 35 2.11 -17.17 -3.76
N TYR A 36 1.66 -16.47 -2.72
CA TYR A 36 2.52 -15.92 -1.67
C TYR A 36 2.79 -16.98 -0.61
N LYS A 37 4.06 -17.32 -0.39
CA LYS A 37 4.43 -18.49 0.45
C LYS A 37 4.47 -18.16 1.94
N ASN A 38 4.76 -16.92 2.28
CA ASN A 38 5.06 -16.49 3.64
C ASN A 38 3.96 -15.60 4.23
N ILE A 39 3.18 -14.88 3.40
CA ILE A 39 2.11 -13.98 3.89
C ILE A 39 1.19 -14.73 4.85
N HIS A 40 0.66 -15.89 4.46
CA HIS A 40 -0.31 -16.63 5.27
C HIS A 40 0.27 -17.24 6.56
N GLY A 41 1.61 -17.32 6.68
CA GLY A 41 2.30 -17.89 7.84
C GLY A 41 2.75 -16.87 8.89
N ASP A 42 2.59 -15.57 8.63
CA ASP A 42 3.11 -14.50 9.48
C ASP A 42 2.06 -13.41 9.70
N LEU A 43 1.66 -13.23 10.96
CA LEU A 43 0.61 -12.27 11.33
C LEU A 43 0.95 -10.81 10.96
N LYS A 44 2.22 -10.41 11.01
CA LYS A 44 2.63 -9.07 10.58
C LYS A 44 2.48 -8.92 9.07
N ARG A 45 2.88 -9.92 8.28
CA ARG A 45 2.69 -9.89 6.82
C ARG A 45 1.22 -9.85 6.44
N ILE A 46 0.37 -10.64 7.11
CA ILE A 46 -1.09 -10.59 6.94
C ILE A 46 -1.60 -9.18 7.20
N ALA A 47 -1.22 -8.56 8.31
CA ALA A 47 -1.69 -7.23 8.67
C ALA A 47 -1.27 -6.16 7.65
N TYR A 48 -0.03 -6.19 7.17
CA TYR A 48 0.43 -5.26 6.13
C TYR A 48 -0.25 -5.52 4.78
N GLY A 49 -0.34 -6.78 4.35
CA GLY A 49 -0.97 -7.12 3.08
C GLY A 49 -2.46 -6.78 3.06
N MET A 50 -3.18 -7.04 4.15
CA MET A 50 -4.58 -6.62 4.30
C MET A 50 -4.72 -5.09 4.30
N ALA A 51 -3.78 -4.36 4.91
CA ALA A 51 -3.79 -2.90 4.89
C ALA A 51 -3.55 -2.32 3.50
N VAL A 52 -2.74 -2.99 2.68
CA VAL A 52 -2.55 -2.63 1.27
C VAL A 52 -3.83 -2.89 0.47
N VAL A 53 -4.44 -4.08 0.62
CA VAL A 53 -5.67 -4.44 -0.11
C VAL A 53 -6.86 -3.56 0.28
N GLU A 54 -7.12 -3.36 1.57
CA GLU A 54 -8.22 -2.50 2.04
C GLU A 54 -8.03 -1.04 1.60
N LEU A 55 -6.78 -0.53 1.62
CA LEU A 55 -6.49 0.80 1.11
C LEU A 55 -6.78 0.89 -0.41
N THR A 56 -6.41 -0.13 -1.17
CA THR A 56 -6.73 -0.19 -2.61
C THR A 56 -8.24 -0.13 -2.83
N GLU A 57 -8.99 -1.00 -2.15
CA GLU A 57 -10.44 -1.11 -2.27
C GLU A 57 -11.14 0.23 -1.94
N LYS A 58 -10.64 0.98 -0.95
CA LYS A 58 -11.26 2.24 -0.52
C LYS A 58 -10.90 3.46 -1.35
N THR A 59 -9.95 3.35 -2.27
CA THR A 59 -9.43 4.50 -3.02
C THR A 59 -9.67 4.41 -4.51
N ILE A 60 -10.11 3.25 -5.00
CA ILE A 60 -10.37 2.98 -6.41
C ILE A 60 -11.88 2.98 -6.67
N THR A 61 -12.27 3.53 -7.82
CA THR A 61 -13.67 3.52 -8.26
C THR A 61 -13.93 2.30 -9.13
N ASP A 62 -15.15 1.77 -9.07
CA ASP A 62 -15.55 0.64 -9.90
C ASP A 62 -15.38 0.94 -11.39
N HIS A 63 -14.94 -0.07 -12.15
CA HIS A 63 -14.80 -0.05 -13.61
C HIS A 63 -13.75 0.93 -14.19
N ASP A 64 -12.86 1.51 -13.37
CA ASP A 64 -11.70 2.28 -13.86
C ASP A 64 -10.43 1.41 -13.89
N PRO A 65 -9.86 1.10 -15.08
CA PRO A 65 -8.66 0.27 -15.16
C PRO A 65 -7.39 1.02 -14.73
N HIS A 66 -6.87 0.69 -13.56
CA HIS A 66 -5.56 1.17 -13.08
C HIS A 66 -4.46 0.11 -13.23
N SER A 67 -4.06 -0.19 -14.47
CA SER A 67 -3.06 -1.24 -14.77
C SER A 67 -1.71 -1.00 -14.08
N GLU A 68 -1.23 0.25 -14.07
CA GLU A 68 0.04 0.59 -13.39
C GLU A 68 -0.06 0.42 -11.87
N LEU A 69 -1.15 0.86 -11.24
CA LEU A 69 -1.37 0.68 -9.81
C LEU A 69 -1.52 -0.81 -9.45
N PHE A 70 -2.14 -1.61 -10.32
CA PHE A 70 -2.22 -3.05 -10.14
C PHE A 70 -0.81 -3.69 -10.14
N ILE A 71 0.08 -3.28 -11.04
CA ILE A 71 1.48 -3.74 -11.02
C ILE A 71 2.18 -3.33 -9.72
N VAL A 72 1.99 -2.09 -9.27
CA VAL A 72 2.54 -1.61 -7.99
C VAL A 72 1.99 -2.41 -6.80
N LEU A 73 0.70 -2.73 -6.79
CA LEU A 73 0.06 -3.58 -5.79
C LEU A 73 0.70 -4.97 -5.75
N LEU A 74 0.88 -5.62 -6.92
CA LEU A 74 1.52 -6.93 -7.00
C LEU A 74 2.97 -6.91 -6.52
N ASN A 75 3.75 -5.90 -6.93
CA ASN A 75 5.13 -5.72 -6.45
C ASN A 75 5.17 -5.52 -4.94
N THR A 76 4.25 -4.72 -4.40
CA THR A 76 4.13 -4.46 -2.95
C THR A 76 3.83 -5.74 -2.18
N LEU A 77 2.82 -6.52 -2.60
CA LEU A 77 2.47 -7.79 -1.96
C LEU A 77 3.62 -8.81 -2.06
N ASN A 78 4.29 -8.88 -3.20
CA ASN A 78 5.47 -9.74 -3.37
C ASN A 78 6.63 -9.33 -2.45
N THR A 79 6.88 -8.03 -2.27
CA THR A 79 7.88 -7.55 -1.31
C THR A 79 7.44 -7.85 0.13
N ILE A 80 6.16 -7.70 0.46
CA ILE A 80 5.61 -8.10 1.78
C ILE A 80 5.73 -9.61 1.99
N ASP A 81 5.67 -10.44 0.95
CA ASP A 81 5.86 -11.89 1.06
C ASP A 81 7.32 -12.29 1.27
N THR A 82 8.25 -11.63 0.60
CA THR A 82 9.65 -12.09 0.52
C THR A 82 10.60 -11.40 1.50
N ARG A 83 10.30 -10.17 1.92
CA ARG A 83 11.20 -9.34 2.74
C ARG A 83 11.14 -9.70 4.22
N ALA A 84 12.27 -9.80 4.91
CA ALA A 84 12.30 -10.19 6.33
C ALA A 84 11.77 -9.08 7.27
N GLU A 85 12.20 -7.83 7.08
CA GLU A 85 11.98 -6.75 8.05
C GLU A 85 11.53 -5.44 7.40
N GLN A 86 11.18 -4.46 8.24
CA GLN A 86 10.82 -3.09 7.83
C GLN A 86 9.65 -3.01 6.84
N LEU A 87 8.64 -3.88 7.01
CA LEU A 87 7.43 -3.89 6.18
C LEU A 87 6.68 -2.53 6.19
N ASN A 88 6.89 -1.70 7.20
CA ASN A 88 6.38 -0.32 7.24
C ASN A 88 6.90 0.53 6.08
N LEU A 89 8.14 0.34 5.63
CA LEU A 89 8.70 1.08 4.49
C LEU A 89 7.99 0.69 3.18
N VAL A 90 7.69 -0.60 3.03
CA VAL A 90 6.95 -1.14 1.88
C VAL A 90 5.52 -0.60 1.86
N TYR A 91 4.88 -0.52 3.02
CA TYR A 91 3.55 0.07 3.15
C TYR A 91 3.53 1.57 2.83
N TRP A 92 4.48 2.35 3.36
CA TRP A 92 4.59 3.78 3.05
C TRP A 92 4.90 4.03 1.57
N TYR A 93 5.75 3.20 0.95
CA TYR A 93 5.97 3.22 -0.49
C TYR A 93 4.66 3.05 -1.24
N TYR A 94 3.87 2.03 -0.90
CA TYR A 94 2.59 1.76 -1.55
C TYR A 94 1.62 2.94 -1.42
N GLN A 95 1.48 3.50 -0.22
CA GLN A 95 0.64 4.68 0.01
C GLN A 95 1.06 5.88 -0.85
N ILE A 96 2.37 6.14 -0.96
CA ILE A 96 2.91 7.23 -1.78
C ILE A 96 2.67 6.98 -3.27
N LYS A 97 2.85 5.74 -3.75
CA LYS A 97 2.61 5.41 -5.15
C LYS A 97 1.13 5.45 -5.51
N LEU A 98 0.26 4.98 -4.63
CA LEU A 98 -1.18 5.10 -4.77
C LEU A 98 -1.59 6.57 -4.91
N LEU A 99 -1.14 7.44 -4.01
CA LEU A 99 -1.38 8.88 -4.11
C LEU A 99 -0.85 9.44 -5.44
N THR A 100 0.37 9.07 -5.83
CA THR A 100 1.00 9.56 -7.06
C THR A 100 0.24 9.16 -8.32
N LEU A 101 -0.15 7.89 -8.43
CA LEU A 101 -0.85 7.34 -9.60
C LEU A 101 -2.29 7.83 -9.70
N LEU A 102 -2.91 8.20 -8.58
CA LEU A 102 -4.23 8.83 -8.54
C LEU A 102 -4.18 10.36 -8.68
N GLY A 103 -3.01 10.94 -8.98
CA GLY A 103 -2.86 12.37 -9.28
C GLY A 103 -2.63 13.27 -8.05
N PHE A 104 -2.40 12.69 -6.88
CA PHE A 104 -2.21 13.36 -5.59
C PHE A 104 -0.77 13.26 -5.09
N LYS A 105 0.22 13.29 -5.99
CA LYS A 105 1.64 13.15 -5.66
C LYS A 105 2.04 14.16 -4.58
N PRO A 106 2.56 13.71 -3.41
CA PRO A 106 3.01 14.63 -2.38
C PRO A 106 4.20 15.48 -2.84
N ASP A 107 4.15 16.79 -2.57
CA ASP A 107 5.28 17.72 -2.69
C ASP A 107 5.88 17.98 -1.31
N LEU A 108 7.13 17.59 -1.10
CA LEU A 108 7.80 17.78 0.20
C LEU A 108 8.18 19.25 0.47
N ASN A 109 8.23 20.09 -0.57
CA ASN A 109 8.58 21.51 -0.48
C ASN A 109 7.36 22.41 -0.33
N ASN A 110 6.19 21.97 -0.83
CA ASN A 110 4.93 22.70 -0.69
C ASN A 110 3.96 21.95 0.21
N ARG A 111 3.73 22.49 1.40
CA ARG A 111 2.87 21.90 2.43
C ARG A 111 1.48 22.53 2.48
N ASP A 112 1.24 23.59 1.73
CA ASP A 112 0.00 24.34 1.79
C ASP A 112 -1.02 23.73 0.83
N LEU A 113 -2.03 23.09 1.43
CA LEU A 113 -3.22 22.61 0.74
C LEU A 113 -4.40 23.54 1.09
N THR A 114 -5.47 23.45 0.32
CA THR A 114 -6.64 24.30 0.59
C THR A 114 -7.27 23.93 1.93
N GLY A 115 -7.19 24.83 2.91
CA GLY A 115 -7.76 24.62 4.24
C GLY A 115 -6.97 23.65 5.13
N LEU A 116 -5.77 23.23 4.72
CA LEU A 116 -4.93 22.30 5.50
C LEU A 116 -3.45 22.56 5.24
N VAL A 117 -2.65 22.60 6.29
CA VAL A 117 -1.18 22.59 6.17
C VAL A 117 -0.68 21.20 6.52
N LEU A 118 0.03 20.57 5.60
CA LEU A 118 0.62 19.26 5.82
C LEU A 118 1.64 19.30 6.98
N PRO A 119 1.79 18.20 7.73
CA PRO A 119 2.84 18.07 8.74
C PRO A 119 4.22 18.34 8.15
N ASP A 120 5.14 18.82 8.99
CA ASP A 120 6.51 19.09 8.56
C ASP A 120 7.30 17.77 8.37
N PRO A 121 7.69 17.41 7.14
CA PRO A 121 8.40 16.16 6.88
C PRO A 121 9.84 16.17 7.40
N THR A 122 10.37 17.30 7.89
CA THR A 122 11.76 17.43 8.36
C THR A 122 11.92 17.23 9.87
N LYS A 123 10.83 17.00 10.61
CA LYS A 123 10.87 16.91 12.07
C LYS A 123 11.57 15.67 12.63
N GLY A 124 11.70 14.60 11.85
CA GLY A 124 12.48 13.41 12.19
C GLY A 124 13.90 13.50 11.62
N PRO A 125 14.91 12.87 12.25
CA PRO A 125 16.30 12.96 11.80
C PRO A 125 16.52 12.54 10.34
N ASN A 126 15.77 11.55 9.85
CA ASN A 126 15.89 11.01 8.49
C ASN A 126 14.58 11.12 7.68
N SER A 127 13.49 11.57 8.30
CA SER A 127 12.13 11.53 7.73
C SER A 127 11.99 12.13 6.32
N ALA A 128 12.52 13.32 6.07
CA ALA A 128 12.46 13.96 4.76
C ALA A 128 13.24 13.19 3.69
N GLN A 129 14.42 12.66 4.06
CA GLN A 129 15.25 11.85 3.15
C GLN A 129 14.56 10.53 2.80
N ILE A 130 13.95 9.86 3.78
CA ILE A 130 13.20 8.63 3.55
C ILE A 130 11.99 8.91 2.65
N LEU A 131 11.20 9.95 2.93
CA LEU A 131 10.06 10.33 2.08
C LEU A 131 10.50 10.61 0.64
N SER A 132 11.58 11.38 0.45
CA SER A 132 12.12 11.68 -0.87
C SER A 132 12.58 10.42 -1.60
N PHE A 133 13.26 9.51 -0.89
CA PHE A 133 13.69 8.23 -1.43
C PHE A 133 12.51 7.40 -1.92
N LEU A 134 11.47 7.23 -1.08
CA LEU A 134 10.26 6.47 -1.42
C LEU A 134 9.48 7.09 -2.59
N LEU A 135 9.39 8.43 -2.66
CA LEU A 135 8.76 9.15 -3.77
C LEU A 135 9.44 8.90 -5.12
N SER A 136 10.78 8.86 -5.12
CA SER A 136 11.58 8.68 -6.33
C SER A 136 11.77 7.22 -6.75
N GLY A 137 11.53 6.27 -5.84
CA GLY A 137 11.88 4.87 -6.01
C GLY A 137 10.88 4.04 -6.79
N ASP A 138 11.30 2.81 -7.11
CA ASP A 138 10.43 1.74 -7.61
C ASP A 138 10.81 0.42 -6.92
N LEU A 139 9.83 -0.30 -6.36
CA LEU A 139 10.06 -1.61 -5.77
C LEU A 139 10.51 -2.66 -6.79
N SER A 140 10.24 -2.47 -8.08
CA SER A 140 10.75 -3.36 -9.12
C SER A 140 12.27 -3.24 -9.32
N ASP A 141 12.87 -2.12 -8.92
CA ASP A 141 14.31 -1.86 -9.02
C ASP A 141 15.10 -2.53 -7.89
N THR A 142 16.08 -3.36 -8.24
CA THR A 142 16.89 -4.11 -7.28
C THR A 142 17.82 -3.22 -6.46
N GLY A 143 18.33 -2.13 -7.03
CA GLY A 143 19.13 -1.13 -6.33
C GLY A 143 18.31 -0.35 -5.30
N PHE A 144 17.06 -0.03 -5.61
CA PHE A 144 16.11 0.55 -4.67
C PHE A 144 15.83 -0.42 -3.52
N GLN A 145 15.54 -1.70 -3.81
CA GLN A 145 15.31 -2.71 -2.78
C GLN A 145 16.52 -2.90 -1.85
N SER A 146 17.75 -2.89 -2.39
CA SER A 146 18.98 -2.95 -1.59
C SER A 146 19.07 -1.77 -0.63
N LYS A 147 18.95 -0.55 -1.16
CA LYS A 147 19.00 0.68 -0.34
C LYS A 147 17.88 0.72 0.70
N LEU A 148 16.69 0.19 0.38
CA LEU A 148 15.57 0.09 1.32
C LEU A 148 15.92 -0.77 2.55
N ASN A 149 16.81 -1.77 2.43
CA ASN A 149 17.29 -2.57 3.57
C ASN A 149 18.29 -1.81 4.46
N GLU A 150 18.98 -0.83 3.90
CA GLU A 150 20.04 -0.07 4.58
C GLU A 150 19.48 1.15 5.34
N LEU A 151 18.22 1.53 5.08
CA LEU A 151 17.59 2.67 5.75
C LEU A 151 17.45 2.42 7.26
N SER A 152 17.91 3.40 8.03
CA SER A 152 17.67 3.49 9.47
C SER A 152 16.48 4.40 9.74
N VAL A 153 15.45 3.85 10.38
CA VAL A 153 14.21 4.55 10.69
C VAL A 153 14.05 4.68 12.21
N SER A 154 14.25 5.88 12.74
CA SER A 154 14.05 6.13 14.17
C SER A 154 12.55 6.16 14.53
N PRO A 155 12.17 5.97 15.81
CA PRO A 155 10.78 6.16 16.25
C PRO A 155 10.21 7.54 15.90
N LYS A 156 11.05 8.59 15.92
CA LYS A 156 10.67 9.95 15.52
C LYS A 156 10.37 10.03 14.03
N ASP A 157 11.18 9.39 13.19
CA ASP A 157 10.92 9.30 11.74
C ASP A 157 9.62 8.57 11.48
N ARG A 158 9.38 7.42 12.15
CA ARG A 158 8.13 6.66 11.98
C ARG A 158 6.90 7.52 12.24
N LYS A 159 6.93 8.30 13.32
CA LYS A 159 5.84 9.22 13.68
C LYS A 159 5.64 10.30 12.60
N VAL A 160 6.72 10.94 12.17
CA VAL A 160 6.66 12.04 11.18
C VAL A 160 6.19 11.53 9.82
N ILE A 161 6.76 10.44 9.32
CA ILE A 161 6.42 9.85 8.02
C ILE A 161 4.96 9.39 8.01
N SER A 162 4.55 8.62 9.03
CA SER A 162 3.17 8.14 9.14
C SER A 162 2.17 9.29 9.24
N GLN A 163 2.48 10.32 10.05
CA GLN A 163 1.60 11.49 10.16
C GLN A 163 1.50 12.25 8.83
N TYR A 164 2.62 12.45 8.12
CA TYR A 164 2.65 13.11 6.82
C TYR A 164 1.79 12.37 5.79
N ILE A 165 2.09 11.09 5.54
CA ILE A 165 1.40 10.28 4.53
C ILE A 165 -0.09 10.12 4.85
N ASN A 166 -0.44 9.85 6.12
CA ASN A 166 -1.85 9.73 6.51
C ASN A 166 -2.60 11.06 6.33
N THR A 167 -1.95 12.20 6.57
CA THR A 167 -2.58 13.50 6.34
C THR A 167 -2.85 13.74 4.85
N CYS A 168 -1.91 13.37 3.97
CA CYS A 168 -2.16 13.40 2.52
C CYS A 168 -3.34 12.49 2.14
N LEU A 169 -3.35 11.24 2.60
CA LEU A 169 -4.45 10.29 2.31
C LEU A 169 -5.81 10.82 2.79
N TYR A 170 -5.90 11.28 4.04
CA TYR A 170 -7.16 11.74 4.63
C TYR A 170 -7.67 13.06 4.04
N TYR A 171 -6.81 13.83 3.38
CA TYR A 171 -7.23 15.03 2.67
C TYR A 171 -7.90 14.68 1.33
N HIS A 172 -7.48 13.58 0.68
CA HIS A 172 -7.96 13.20 -0.65
C HIS A 172 -9.07 12.14 -0.64
N PHE A 173 -9.14 11.31 0.40
CA PHE A 173 -10.07 10.19 0.45
C PHE A 173 -10.87 10.18 1.75
N ASP A 174 -12.19 10.11 1.61
CA ASP A 174 -13.11 9.94 2.73
C ASP A 174 -13.07 8.51 3.28
N GLY A 175 -13.47 8.33 4.54
CA GLY A 175 -13.60 7.01 5.17
C GLY A 175 -12.29 6.29 5.53
N LEU A 176 -11.12 6.78 5.08
CA LEU A 176 -9.83 6.12 5.38
C LEU A 176 -9.42 6.16 6.86
N LYS A 177 -10.06 7.00 7.69
CA LYS A 177 -9.83 7.01 9.14
C LYS A 177 -10.37 5.75 9.83
N GLU A 178 -11.26 5.02 9.17
CA GLU A 178 -11.99 3.87 9.71
C GLU A 178 -11.45 2.52 9.16
N LEU A 179 -10.30 2.52 8.47
CA LEU A 179 -9.70 1.29 7.96
C LEU A 179 -9.47 0.28 9.09
N LYS A 180 -10.10 -0.89 8.96
CA LYS A 180 -10.04 -1.93 9.98
C LYS A 180 -8.65 -2.54 10.07
N SER A 181 -8.01 -2.76 8.93
CA SER A 181 -6.64 -3.26 8.83
C SER A 181 -5.63 -2.35 9.54
N LEU A 182 -5.81 -1.03 9.49
CA LEU A 182 -4.94 -0.09 10.20
C LEU A 182 -5.06 -0.22 11.72
N SER A 183 -6.25 -0.53 12.24
CA SER A 183 -6.44 -0.79 13.68
C SER A 183 -5.67 -2.04 14.12
N VAL A 184 -5.73 -3.11 13.33
CA VAL A 184 -5.01 -4.37 13.58
C VAL A 184 -3.49 -4.15 13.46
N LEU A 185 -3.06 -3.47 12.40
CA LEU A 185 -1.65 -3.17 12.17
C LEU A 185 -1.05 -2.36 13.33
N LYS A 186 -1.76 -1.33 13.82
CA LYS A 186 -1.34 -0.57 15.00
C LYS A 186 -1.19 -1.48 16.23
N ALA A 187 -2.16 -2.36 16.50
CA ALA A 187 -2.08 -3.27 17.65
C ALA A 187 -0.84 -4.19 17.61
N LEU A 188 -0.38 -4.58 16.41
CA LEU A 188 0.76 -5.49 16.23
C LEU A 188 2.13 -4.80 16.18
N VAL A 189 2.17 -3.52 15.82
CA VAL A 189 3.41 -2.75 15.61
C VAL A 189 3.72 -1.82 16.80
N THR A 190 2.77 -1.64 17.73
CA THR A 190 2.95 -0.82 18.95
C THR A 190 3.44 -1.63 20.16
N VAL A 191 4.00 -2.82 19.93
CA VAL A 191 4.67 -3.65 20.96
C VAL A 191 6.18 -3.49 20.85
#